data_AF-A0A359B000-F1
#
_entry.id   AF-A0A359B000-F1
#
_cell.length_a   1.000
_cell.length_b   1.000
_cell.length_c   1.000
_cell.angle_alpha   90.00
_cell.angle_beta   90.00
_cell.angle_gamma   90.00
#
_symmetry.space_group_name_H-M   'P 1'
#
loop_
_entity.id
_entity.type
_entity.pdbx_description
1 polymer ?
#
loop_
_entity_poly.entity_id
_entity_poly.type
_entity_poly.pdbx_seq_one_letter_code
_entity_poly.pdbx_strand_id
1 'polypeptide(L)' 'LHRQANKGAILNARILWTFSAAYRLLKNEKYRRTAQRAFDYIVRHFIDKEYGGAYWELDYQGNPVNTKKQTYVQGF' A
#
# COMPACT_ATOMS: atom_id res chain seq x y z
N LEU A 1 3.75 -19.01 -0.30
CA LEU A 1 3.20 -19.90 -1.34
C LEU A 1 3.12 -19.28 -2.74
N HIS A 2 2.90 -17.97 -2.95
CA HIS A 2 2.94 -17.38 -4.30
C HIS A 2 3.74 -16.08 -4.34
N ARG A 3 5.02 -16.15 -4.77
CA ARG A 3 5.91 -14.96 -4.84
C ARG A 3 5.53 -13.99 -5.96
N GLN A 4 4.75 -14.46 -6.94
CA GLN A 4 4.36 -13.71 -8.14
C GLN A 4 2.91 -13.21 -8.07
N ALA A 5 2.25 -13.31 -6.92
CA ALA A 5 0.89 -12.80 -6.76
C ALA A 5 0.86 -11.27 -6.91
N ASN A 6 -0.21 -10.77 -7.51
CA ASN A 6 -0.50 -9.35 -7.59
C ASN A 6 -0.66 -8.74 -6.21
N LYS A 7 -0.45 -7.43 -6.14
CA LYS A 7 -0.57 -6.62 -4.93
C LYS A 7 -1.72 -5.65 -5.11
N GLY A 8 -2.75 -5.82 -4.29
CA GLY A 8 -3.87 -4.87 -4.23
C GLY A 8 -3.55 -3.66 -3.36
N ALA A 9 -4.03 -2.50 -3.78
CA ALA A 9 -3.81 -1.25 -3.06
C ALA A 9 -4.49 -1.24 -1.67
N ILE A 10 -5.73 -1.74 -1.59
CA ILE A 10 -6.49 -1.82 -0.33
C ILE A 10 -5.74 -2.63 0.74
N LEU A 11 -5.13 -3.76 0.37
CA LEU A 11 -4.38 -4.57 1.31
C LEU A 11 -3.14 -3.82 1.84
N ASN A 12 -2.40 -3.14 0.95
CA ASN A 12 -1.23 -2.36 1.35
C ASN A 12 -1.63 -1.17 2.23
N ALA A 13 -2.73 -0.47 1.91
CA ALA A 13 -3.27 0.61 2.74
C ALA A 13 -3.71 0.09 4.13
N ARG A 14 -4.35 -1.08 4.20
CA ARG A 14 -4.71 -1.74 5.47
C ARG A 14 -3.50 -2.09 6.30
N ILE A 15 -2.42 -2.61 5.69
CA ILE A 15 -1.17 -2.88 6.39
C ILE A 15 -0.60 -1.58 6.97
N LEU A 16 -0.52 -0.52 6.16
CA LEU A 16 -0.05 0.79 6.61
C LEU A 16 -0.88 1.30 7.81
N TRP A 17 -2.20 1.34 7.67
CA TRP A 17 -3.10 1.83 8.72
C TRP A 17 -2.95 1.01 10.01
N THR A 18 -2.97 -0.32 9.90
CA THR A 18 -2.93 -1.24 11.05
C THR A 18 -1.64 -1.06 11.86
N PHE A 19 -0.49 -1.06 11.18
CA PHE A 19 0.80 -0.94 11.86
C PHE A 19 1.07 0.50 12.35
N SER A 20 0.51 1.52 11.68
CA SER A 20 0.54 2.90 12.17
C SER A 20 -0.28 3.04 13.47
N ALA A 21 -1.49 2.48 13.50
CA ALA A 21 -2.33 2.46 14.70
C ALA A 21 -1.68 1.66 15.84
N ALA A 22 -1.14 0.48 15.55
CA ALA A 22 -0.44 -0.35 16.54
C ALA A 22 0.79 0.36 17.11
N TYR A 23 1.60 1.03 16.28
CA TYR A 23 2.75 1.80 16.77
C TYR A 23 2.33 2.96 17.67
N ARG A 24 1.24 3.67 17.33
CA ARG A 24 0.74 4.78 18.16
C ARG A 24 0.39 4.32 19.58
N LEU A 25 -0.19 3.13 19.73
CA LEU A 25 -0.60 2.56 21.02
C LEU A 25 0.55 1.88 21.76
N LEU A 26 1.29 1.01 21.08
CA LEU A 26 2.23 0.08 21.71
C LEU A 26 3.68 0.56 21.68
N LYS A 27 3.99 1.60 20.90
CA LYS A 27 5.34 2.19 20.73
C LYS A 27 6.43 1.19 20.36
N ASN A 28 6.06 0.04 19.80
CA ASN A 28 7.02 -0.97 19.36
C ASN A 28 7.59 -0.63 17.99
N GLU A 29 8.90 -0.40 17.93
CA GLU A 29 9.63 -0.04 16.70
C GLU A 29 9.47 -1.05 15.56
N LYS A 30 9.15 -2.33 15.82
CA LYS A 30 8.80 -3.28 14.77
C LYS A 30 7.58 -2.82 13.96
N TYR A 31 6.57 -2.26 14.62
CA TYR A 31 5.36 -1.77 13.95
C TYR A 31 5.65 -0.51 13.14
N ARG A 32 6.47 0.41 13.66
CA ARG A 32 6.92 1.57 12.90
C ARG A 32 7.63 1.15 11.61
N ARG A 33 8.57 0.19 11.69
CA ARG A 33 9.28 -0.30 10.50
C ARG A 33 8.34 -0.92 9.47
N THR A 34 7.34 -1.70 9.91
CA THR A 34 6.35 -2.29 9.00
C THR A 34 5.47 -1.23 8.36
N ALA A 35 4.98 -0.25 9.13
CA ALA A 35 4.22 0.88 8.62
C ALA A 35 5.02 1.68 7.59
N GLN A 36 6.28 2.03 7.91
CA GLN A 36 7.16 2.75 7.00
C GLN A 36 7.36 1.99 5.68
N ARG A 37 7.63 0.69 5.74
CA ARG A 37 7.77 -0.14 4.53
C ARG A 37 6.51 -0.12 3.67
N ALA A 38 5.32 -0.20 4.28
CA ALA A 38 4.06 -0.15 3.55
C ALA A 38 3.84 1.23 2.91
N PHE A 39 4.11 2.31 3.66
CA PHE A 39 4.05 3.68 3.16
C PHE A 39 4.97 3.89 1.95
N ASP A 40 6.24 3.52 2.08
CA ASP A 40 7.24 3.67 1.01
C ASP A 40 6.80 2.92 -0.25
N TYR A 41 6.21 1.74 -0.09
CA TYR A 41 5.73 0.94 -1.21
C TYR A 41 4.52 1.57 -1.90
N ILE A 42 3.56 2.10 -1.14
CA ILE A 42 2.39 2.82 -1.68
C ILE A 42 2.83 4.04 -2.47
N VAL A 43 3.64 4.91 -1.87
CA VAL A 43 4.09 6.16 -2.51
C VAL A 43 4.92 5.88 -3.76
N ARG A 44 5.76 4.83 -3.72
CA ARG A 44 6.64 4.52 -4.85
C ARG A 44 5.90 3.90 -6.03
N HIS A 45 4.94 3.02 -5.79
CA HIS A 45 4.37 2.16 -6.83
C HIS A 45 2.87 2.31 -7.06
N PHE A 46 2.08 2.55 -6.01
CA PHE A 46 0.62 2.67 -6.17
C PHE A 46 0.18 4.07 -6.59
N ILE A 47 0.92 5.11 -6.18
CA ILE A 47 0.61 6.48 -6.59
C ILE A 47 1.02 6.67 -8.04
N ASP A 48 0.03 7.04 -8.86
CA ASP A 48 0.23 7.46 -10.22
C ASP A 48 0.80 8.88 -10.23
N LYS A 49 1.97 9.02 -10.84
CA LYS A 49 2.73 10.27 -10.86
C LYS A 49 2.28 11.21 -11.98
N GLU A 50 1.50 10.73 -12.94
CA GLU A 50 1.02 11.50 -14.08
C GLU A 50 -0.36 12.10 -13.77
N TYR A 51 -1.30 11.26 -13.33
CA TYR A 51 -2.70 11.67 -13.11
C TYR A 51 -3.09 11.77 -11.63
N GLY A 52 -2.19 11.40 -10.72
CA GLY A 52 -2.50 11.33 -9.29
C GLY A 52 -3.40 10.15 -8.92
N GLY A 53 -3.69 10.04 -7.63
CA GLY A 53 -4.47 8.95 -7.07
C GLY A 53 -3.76 7.58 -7.12
N ALA A 54 -4.32 6.62 -6.41
CA ALA A 54 -3.79 5.26 -6.33
C ALA A 54 -4.34 4.35 -7.44
N TYR A 55 -3.48 3.53 -8.02
CA TYR A 55 -3.88 2.37 -8.84
C TYR A 55 -4.62 1.33 -8.00
N TRP A 56 -5.44 0.49 -8.64
CA TRP A 56 -6.14 -0.58 -7.95
C TRP A 56 -5.22 -1.75 -7.61
N GLU A 57 -4.35 -2.13 -8.55
CA GLU A 57 -3.55 -3.33 -8.46
C GLU A 57 -2.22 -3.20 -9.23
N LEU A 58 -1.18 -3.79 -8.65
CA LEU A 58 0.15 -3.93 -9.24
C LEU A 58 0.52 -5.41 -9.38
N ASP A 59 1.44 -5.73 -10.28
CA ASP A 59 2.10 -7.03 -10.29
C ASP A 59 3.07 -7.20 -9.10
N TYR A 60 3.72 -8.35 -9.02
CA TYR A 60 4.68 -8.64 -7.96
C TYR A 60 5.95 -7.77 -8.02
N GLN A 61 6.28 -7.21 -9.19
CA GLN A 61 7.42 -6.31 -9.41
C GLN A 61 7.10 -4.85 -9.07
N GLY A 62 5.81 -4.51 -8.94
CA GLY A 62 5.32 -3.16 -8.66
C GLY A 62 4.93 -2.36 -9.90
N ASN A 63 4.72 -3.02 -11.05
CA ASN A 63 4.17 -2.39 -12.24
C ASN A 63 2.64 -2.38 -12.18
N PRO A 64 1.96 -1.30 -12.62
CA PRO A 64 0.51 -1.26 -12.62
C PRO A 64 -0.09 -2.29 -13.59
N VAL A 65 -1.03 -3.10 -13.09
CA VAL A 65 -1.80 -4.06 -13.93
C VAL A 65 -3.28 -3.71 -13.98
N ASN A 66 -3.79 -3.00 -12.97
CA ASN A 66 -5.12 -2.42 -13.00
C ASN A 66 -5.03 -0.95 -12.57
N THR A 67 -5.07 -0.07 -13.56
CA THR A 67 -4.89 1.38 -13.37
C THR A 67 -6.19 2.10 -13.00
N LYS A 68 -7.32 1.39 -12.91
CA LYS A 68 -8.62 1.99 -12.60
C LYS A 68 -8.59 2.68 -11.24
N LYS A 69 -8.92 3.97 -11.23
CA LYS A 69 -9.04 4.78 -10.02
C LYS A 69 -10.39 4.55 -9.37
N GLN A 70 -10.45 3.61 -8.43
CA GLN A 70 -11.66 3.41 -7.65
C GLN A 70 -11.69 4.37 -6.47
N THR A 71 -12.79 5.09 -6.27
CA THR A 71 -12.98 5.97 -5.11
C THR A 71 -12.78 5.25 -3.78
N TYR A 72 -13.15 3.97 -3.70
CA TYR A 72 -12.96 3.15 -2.51
C TYR A 72 -11.49 3.04 -2.07
N VAL A 73 -10.54 2.91 -3.01
CA VAL A 73 -9.11 2.89 -2.65
C VAL A 73 -8.57 4.29 -2.33
N GLN A 74 -9.12 5.35 -2.94
CA GLN A 74 -8.68 6.71 -2.64
C GLN A 74 -9.09 7.17 -1.23
N GLY A 75 -10.19 6.61 -0.70
CA GLY A 75 -10.67 6.93 0.65
C GLY A 75 -10.00 6.17 1.78
N PHE A 76 -9.01 5.32 1.48
CA PHE A 76 -8.31 4.48 2.46
C PHE A 76 -6.99 5.11 2.90
#